data_AF-A0A4Y2V9K0-F1
#
_entry.id   AF-A0A4Y2V9K0-F1
#
_cell.length_a   1.000
_cell.length_b   1.000
_cell.length_c   1.000
_cell.angle_alpha   90.00
_cell.angle_beta   90.00
_cell.angle_gamma   90.00
#
_symmetry.space_group_name_H-M   'P 1'
#
loop_
_entity.id
_entity.type
_entity.pdbx_description
1 polymer ?
#
loop_
_entity_poly.entity_id
_entity_poly.type
_entity_poly.pdbx_seq_one_letter_code
_entity_poly.pdbx_strand_id
1 'polypeptide(L)'
;MAASTMFYVLLALNIFQESNSAALAHGVGEKDKDTMGTKEFIDQFLKWWNIVNVKNSEKGKRLKNPFCDPIKSKYQMSMVFMKKFYDWLVPWNNKSALPLKKEN
;
A
#
# COMPACT_ATOMS: atom_id res chain seq x y z
N MET A 1 -24.80 10.01 4.24
CA MET A 1 -23.70 10.06 3.23
C MET A 1 -22.34 9.68 3.82
N ALA A 2 -21.93 10.15 5.01
CA ALA A 2 -20.63 9.81 5.64
C ALA A 2 -20.44 8.33 6.06
N ALA A 3 -21.52 7.62 6.42
CA ALA A 3 -21.44 6.22 6.83
C ALA A 3 -21.02 5.29 5.68
N SER A 4 -21.55 5.52 4.47
CA SER A 4 -21.26 4.69 3.30
C SER A 4 -19.79 4.78 2.88
N THR A 5 -19.19 5.97 2.91
CA THR A 5 -17.76 6.17 2.63
C THR A 5 -16.83 5.51 3.64
N MET A 6 -17.22 5.44 4.93
CA MET A 6 -16.44 4.74 5.95
C MET A 6 -16.40 3.22 5.74
N PHE A 7 -17.49 2.61 5.26
CA PHE A 7 -17.52 1.17 4.98
C PHE A 7 -16.56 0.76 3.85
N TYR A 8 -16.50 1.54 2.76
CA TYR A 8 -15.59 1.23 1.65
C TYR A 8 -14.11 1.38 2.03
N VAL A 9 -13.79 2.41 2.82
CA VAL A 9 -12.42 2.60 3.33
C VAL A 9 -12.03 1.45 4.26
N LEU A 10 -12.93 1.02 5.15
CA LEU A 10 -12.65 -0.08 6.07
C LEU A 10 -12.46 -1.41 5.33
N LEU A 11 -13.30 -1.69 4.33
CA LEU A 11 -13.18 -2.88 3.51
C LEU A 11 -11.84 -2.91 2.76
N ALA A 12 -11.45 -1.79 2.13
CA ALA A 12 -10.15 -1.69 1.46
C ALA A 12 -8.98 -1.94 2.42
N LEU A 13 -9.05 -1.41 3.64
CA LEU A 13 -8.01 -1.65 4.66
C LEU A 13 -7.93 -3.11 5.11
N ASN A 14 -9.06 -3.81 5.18
CA ASN A 14 -9.07 -5.23 5.51
C ASN A 14 -8.49 -6.10 4.40
N ILE A 15 -8.63 -5.67 3.13
CA ILE A 15 -7.98 -6.32 1.98
C ILE A 15 -6.47 -6.08 2.04
N PHE A 16 -6.06 -4.82 2.20
CA PHE A 16 -4.66 -4.40 2.31
C PHE A 16 -4.15 -4.53 3.74
N GLN A 17 -4.19 -5.75 4.29
CA GLN A 17 -3.73 -6.05 5.64
C GLN A 17 -2.41 -6.83 5.61
N GLU A 18 -1.53 -6.55 6.57
CA GLU A 18 -0.21 -7.19 6.71
C GLU A 18 -0.33 -8.72 6.86
N SER A 19 -1.38 -9.21 7.55
CA SER A 19 -1.67 -10.63 7.68
C SER A 19 -1.94 -11.30 6.33
N ASN A 20 -2.57 -10.59 5.39
CA ASN A 20 -2.89 -11.13 4.07
C ASN A 20 -1.61 -11.23 3.24
N SER A 21 -0.73 -10.21 3.31
CA SER A 21 0.61 -10.27 2.70
C SER A 21 1.45 -11.41 3.27
N ALA A 22 1.45 -11.59 4.59
CA ALA A 22 2.16 -12.69 5.25
C ALA A 22 1.59 -14.07 4.85
N ALA A 23 0.26 -14.20 4.77
CA ALA A 23 -0.39 -15.43 4.32
C ALA A 23 -0.01 -15.78 2.88
N LEU A 24 0.05 -14.79 1.98
CA LEU A 24 0.53 -14.99 0.60
C LEU A 24 2.00 -15.44 0.55
N ALA A 25 2.82 -15.03 1.52
CA ALA A 25 4.22 -15.48 1.61
C ALA A 25 4.36 -16.92 2.13
N HIS A 26 3.41 -17.40 2.95
CA HIS A 26 3.46 -18.70 3.60
C HIS A 26 2.66 -19.80 2.88
N GLY A 27 1.57 -19.45 2.19
CA GLY A 27 0.62 -20.41 1.62
C GLY A 27 1.10 -21.12 0.35
N VAL A 28 2.30 -20.86 -0.13
CA VAL A 28 2.68 -21.18 -1.52
C VAL A 28 3.84 -22.18 -1.57
N GLY A 29 3.50 -23.43 -1.91
CA GLY A 29 4.45 -24.50 -2.23
C GLY A 29 5.18 -24.36 -3.57
N GLU A 30 4.77 -23.44 -4.44
CA GLU A 30 5.45 -23.11 -5.70
C GLU A 30 5.27 -21.62 -6.00
N LYS A 31 6.37 -20.85 -6.06
CA LYS A 31 6.38 -19.37 -6.21
C LYS A 31 5.70 -18.91 -7.50
N ASP A 32 4.38 -18.86 -7.49
CA ASP A 32 3.58 -18.23 -8.53
C ASP A 32 3.91 -16.73 -8.59
N LYS A 33 4.16 -16.24 -9.81
CA LYS A 33 4.61 -14.86 -10.06
C LYS A 33 3.52 -13.86 -9.68
N ASP A 34 2.26 -14.21 -9.88
CA ASP A 34 1.13 -13.33 -9.60
C ASP A 34 0.89 -13.22 -8.09
N THR A 35 1.07 -14.31 -7.35
CA THR A 35 1.02 -14.31 -5.89
C THR A 35 2.13 -13.44 -5.28
N MET A 36 3.36 -13.56 -5.79
CA MET A 36 4.48 -12.73 -5.32
C MET A 36 4.29 -11.25 -5.67
N GLY A 37 3.81 -10.95 -6.89
CA GLY A 37 3.45 -9.59 -7.30
C GLY A 37 2.35 -8.97 -6.44
N THR A 38 1.34 -9.77 -6.06
CA THR A 38 0.23 -9.34 -5.21
C THR A 38 0.72 -9.00 -3.80
N LYS A 39 1.59 -9.82 -3.23
CA LYS A 39 2.23 -9.53 -1.94
C LYS A 39 3.00 -8.20 -1.99
N GLU A 40 3.85 -8.03 -3.00
CA GLU A 40 4.65 -6.80 -3.16
C GLU A 40 3.75 -5.56 -3.32
N PHE A 41 2.66 -5.69 -4.06
CA PHE A 41 1.66 -4.63 -4.21
C PHE A 41 1.03 -4.24 -2.86
N ILE A 42 0.55 -5.22 -2.09
CA ILE A 42 -0.03 -4.99 -0.76
C ILE A 42 0.99 -4.33 0.18
N ASP A 43 2.23 -4.80 0.18
CA ASP A 43 3.31 -4.26 1.02
C ASP A 43 3.65 -2.81 0.67
N GLN A 44 3.71 -2.47 -0.63
CA GLN A 44 3.93 -1.09 -1.07
C GLN A 44 2.77 -0.17 -0.66
N PHE A 45 1.53 -0.62 -0.87
CA PHE A 45 0.35 0.16 -0.49
C PHE A 45 0.30 0.40 1.03
N LEU A 46 0.56 -0.62 1.84
CA LEU A 46 0.60 -0.52 3.30
C LEU A 46 1.65 0.48 3.79
N LYS A 47 2.86 0.46 3.20
CA LYS A 47 3.92 1.42 3.53
C LYS A 47 3.48 2.86 3.22
N TRP A 48 2.89 3.10 2.06
CA TRP A 48 2.34 4.40 1.70
C TRP A 48 1.24 4.84 2.67
N TRP A 49 0.27 3.97 2.94
CA TRP A 49 -0.85 4.27 3.84
C TRP A 49 -0.40 4.62 5.26
N ASN A 50 0.61 3.91 5.76
CA ASN A 50 1.20 4.17 7.08
C ASN A 50 1.79 5.57 7.18
N ILE A 51 2.42 6.07 6.11
CA ILE A 51 3.02 7.41 6.05
C ILE A 51 1.95 8.50 5.96
N VAL A 52 0.96 8.36 5.07
CA VAL A 52 -0.03 9.44 4.84
C VAL A 52 -1.09 9.54 5.94
N ASN A 53 -1.32 8.45 6.68
CA ASN A 53 -2.38 8.37 7.68
C ASN A 53 -1.83 8.47 9.12
N VAL A 54 -0.65 9.08 9.33
CA VAL A 54 -0.13 9.38 10.68
C VAL A 54 -0.97 10.48 11.31
N LYS A 55 -1.84 10.12 12.26
CA LYS A 55 -2.72 11.07 12.97
C LYS A 55 -2.09 11.69 14.21
N ASN A 56 -1.16 10.98 14.85
CA ASN A 56 -0.43 11.46 16.01
C ASN A 56 0.96 10.81 16.04
N SER A 57 1.86 11.35 16.85
CA SER A 57 3.23 10.83 16.98
C SER A 57 3.33 9.47 17.66
N GLU A 58 2.23 8.95 18.23
CA GLU A 58 2.18 7.67 18.94
C GLU A 58 1.80 6.50 18.05
N LYS A 59 1.17 6.78 16.89
CA LYS A 59 0.81 5.78 15.90
C LYS A 59 2.07 5.00 15.48
N GLY A 60 2.03 3.68 15.60
CA GLY A 60 3.14 2.81 15.18
C GLY A 60 4.29 2.66 16.18
N LYS A 61 4.33 3.40 17.30
CA LYS A 61 5.35 3.21 18.35
C LYS A 61 5.38 1.78 18.89
N ARG A 62 4.20 1.18 19.11
CA ARG A 62 4.07 -0.22 19.58
C ARG A 62 4.69 -1.22 18.60
N LEU A 63 4.60 -0.95 17.30
CA LEU A 63 5.10 -1.83 16.24
C LEU A 63 6.50 -1.44 15.74
N LYS A 64 7.12 -0.40 16.32
CA LYS A 64 8.41 0.18 15.88
C LYS A 64 8.47 0.40 14.37
N ASN A 65 7.36 0.82 13.76
CA ASN A 65 7.28 1.03 12.32
C ASN A 65 7.73 2.47 11.96
N PRO A 66 8.91 2.66 11.34
CA PRO A 66 9.43 3.99 11.02
C PRO A 66 8.59 4.73 9.95
N PHE A 67 7.72 4.01 9.22
CA PHE A 67 6.80 4.61 8.25
C PHE A 67 5.58 5.25 8.90
N CYS A 68 5.35 5.03 10.21
CA CYS A 68 4.29 5.69 10.97
C CYS A 68 4.77 6.94 11.73
N ASP A 69 6.05 7.31 11.60
CA ASP A 69 6.57 8.52 12.23
C ASP A 69 6.12 9.77 11.45
N PRO A 70 5.79 10.88 12.14
CA PRO A 70 5.52 12.15 11.48
C PRO A 70 6.68 12.56 10.58
N ILE A 71 6.36 13.07 9.39
CA ILE A 71 7.36 13.60 8.47
C ILE A 71 7.90 14.92 9.05
N LYS A 72 9.20 14.93 9.35
CA LYS A 72 9.93 16.07 9.92
C LYS A 72 10.99 16.63 8.97
N SER A 73 11.41 15.87 7.96
CA SER A 73 12.48 16.27 7.05
C SER A 73 12.39 15.54 5.71
N LYS A 74 12.84 16.21 4.65
CA LYS A 74 12.91 15.67 3.28
C LYS A 74 13.88 14.49 3.12
N TYR A 75 14.79 14.30 4.08
CA TYR A 75 15.79 13.23 4.05
C TYR A 75 15.36 11.97 4.82
N GLN A 76 14.17 11.96 5.42
CA GLN A 76 13.68 10.79 6.15
C GLN A 76 13.39 9.62 5.20
N MET A 77 13.50 8.39 5.72
CA MET A 77 13.22 7.18 4.95
C MET A 77 11.81 7.15 4.33
N SER A 78 10.82 7.74 5.02
CA SER A 78 9.46 7.92 4.49
C SER A 78 9.43 8.75 3.21
N MET A 79 10.21 9.83 3.14
CA MET A 79 10.32 10.68 1.94
C MET A 79 11.09 10.00 0.81
N VAL A 80 12.16 9.26 1.14
CA VAL A 80 12.88 8.43 0.16
C VAL A 80 11.96 7.36 -0.43
N PHE A 81 11.16 6.70 0.42
CA PHE A 81 10.13 5.75 -0.03
C PHE A 81 9.08 6.43 -0.90
N MET A 82 8.54 7.58 -0.49
CA MET A 82 7.52 8.31 -1.25
C MET A 82 7.97 8.66 -2.66
N LYS A 83 9.24 9.06 -2.84
CA LYS A 83 9.81 9.29 -4.17
C LYS A 83 9.82 8.00 -5.01
N LYS A 84 10.31 6.89 -4.45
CA LYS A 84 10.31 5.58 -5.14
C LYS A 84 8.91 5.09 -5.46
N PHE A 85 7.96 5.32 -4.55
CA PHE A 85 6.57 4.96 -4.73
C PHE A 85 5.93 5.77 -5.87
N TYR A 86 6.23 7.06 -5.96
CA TYR A 86 5.84 7.88 -7.11
C TYR A 86 6.41 7.34 -8.42
N ASP A 87 7.73 7.07 -8.48
CA ASP A 87 8.38 6.51 -9.67
C ASP A 87 7.77 5.15 -10.07
N TRP A 88 7.36 4.35 -9.09
CA TRP A 88 6.67 3.07 -9.30
C TRP A 88 5.24 3.24 -9.83
N LEU A 89 4.53 4.33 -9.47
CA LEU A 89 3.18 4.63 -9.98
C LEU A 89 3.18 5.21 -11.40
N VAL A 90 4.22 5.92 -11.82
CA VAL A 90 4.30 6.58 -13.14
C VAL A 90 3.97 5.61 -14.30
N PRO A 91 4.54 4.40 -14.37
CA PRO A 91 4.19 3.41 -15.40
C PRO A 91 2.72 2.97 -15.39
N TRP A 92 2.06 2.96 -14.23
CA TRP A 92 0.66 2.55 -14.11
C TRP A 92 -0.26 3.59 -14.72
N ASN A 93 0.02 4.88 -14.48
CA ASN A 93 -0.74 5.99 -15.05
C ASN A 93 -0.64 6.05 -16.58
N ASN A 94 0.48 5.59 -17.14
CA ASN A 94 0.66 5.51 -18.60
C ASN A 94 -0.03 4.28 -19.22
N LYS A 95 -0.30 3.23 -18.44
CA LYS A 95 -1.00 2.01 -18.89
C LYS A 95 -2.53 2.11 -18.76
N SER A 96 -3.05 2.86 -17.79
CA SER A 96 -4.49 3.12 -17.65
C SER A 96 -5.09 3.97 -18.78
N ALA A 97 -4.24 4.61 -19.60
CA ALA A 97 -4.62 5.34 -20.80
C ALA A 97 -4.95 4.42 -22.01
N LEU A 98 -4.80 3.11 -21.88
CA LEU A 98 -5.28 2.18 -22.90
C LEU A 98 -6.81 2.14 -22.87
N PRO A 99 -7.52 2.49 -23.96
CA PRO A 99 -8.96 2.34 -24.00
C PRO A 99 -9.27 0.86 -23.77
N LEU A 100 -10.01 0.57 -22.68
CA LEU A 100 -10.60 -0.73 -22.46
C LEU A 100 -11.37 -1.08 -23.74
N LYS A 101 -10.83 -2.00 -24.55
CA LYS A 101 -11.58 -2.55 -25.68
C LYS A 101 -12.83 -3.17 -25.07
N LYS A 102 -13.97 -2.55 -25.31
CA LYS A 102 -15.26 -3.22 -25.16
C LYS A 102 -15.22 -4.37 -26.15
N GLU A 103 -15.08 -5.60 -25.67
CA GLU A 103 -15.47 -6.75 -26.46
C GLU A 103 -16.99 -6.62 -26.69
N ASN A 104 -17.36 -6.62 -27.97
CA ASN A 104 -18.74 -6.64 -28.44
C ASN A 104 -19.29 -8.06 -28.37
#